data_AF-A0A2N0NEQ5-F1
#
_entry.id   AF-A0A2N0NEQ5-F1
#
_cell.length_a   1.000
_cell.length_b   1.000
_cell.length_c   1.000
_cell.angle_alpha   90.00
_cell.angle_beta   90.00
_cell.angle_gamma   90.00
#
_symmetry.space_group_name_H-M   'P 1'
#
loop_
_entity.id
_entity.type
_entity.pdbx_description
1 polymer ?
#
loop_
_entity_poly.entity_id
_entity_poly.type
_entity_poly.pdbx_seq_one_letter_code
_entity_poly.pdbx_strand_id
1 'polypeptide(L)'
;MSYPQKKLIKDIDPNEVQKFKESFDNNITKVLTEGDEGYEKSITRWADNSIRKAGIVVQATCLNDIVKTVNFANKNNLDFA
;
A
#
# COMPACT_ATOMS: atom_id res chain seq x y z
N MET A 1 -16.96 -0.90 22.99
CA MET A 1 -15.58 -0.48 22.66
C MET A 1 -15.63 0.21 21.30
N SER A 2 -15.17 1.46 21.20
CA SER A 2 -15.03 2.13 19.90
C SER A 2 -13.67 1.76 19.32
N TYR A 3 -13.65 1.07 18.19
CA TYR A 3 -12.39 0.78 17.49
C TYR A 3 -11.97 2.04 16.74
N PRO A 4 -10.71 2.51 16.89
CA PRO A 4 -10.24 3.65 16.13
C PRO A 4 -10.33 3.33 14.65
N GLN A 5 -11.04 4.18 13.91
CA GLN A 5 -11.25 4.00 12.48
C GLN A 5 -9.89 4.17 11.76
N LYS A 6 -9.50 3.16 10.99
CA LYS A 6 -8.27 3.21 10.20
C LYS A 6 -8.43 4.25 9.08
N LYS A 7 -7.35 4.98 8.78
CA LYS A 7 -7.34 5.96 7.69
C LYS A 7 -7.29 5.27 6.34
N LEU A 8 -7.76 5.96 5.31
CA LEU A 8 -7.60 5.57 3.91
C LEU A 8 -6.46 6.38 3.29
N ILE A 9 -5.87 5.89 2.20
CA ILE A 9 -4.79 6.59 1.49
C ILE A 9 -5.20 8.00 1.05
N LYS A 10 -6.46 8.19 0.66
CA LYS A 10 -7.02 9.50 0.30
C LYS A 10 -7.08 10.52 1.46
N ASP A 11 -6.96 10.05 2.70
CA ASP A 11 -6.96 10.89 3.91
C ASP A 11 -5.53 11.32 4.31
N ILE A 12 -4.52 10.90 3.56
CA ILE A 12 -3.10 11.25 3.76
C ILE A 12 -2.72 12.40 2.82
N ASP A 13 -1.78 13.25 3.25
CA ASP A 13 -1.21 14.28 2.39
C ASP A 13 -0.62 13.67 1.10
N PRO A 14 -1.02 14.14 -0.09
CA PRO A 14 -0.53 13.60 -1.36
C PRO A 14 1.00 13.67 -1.49
N ASN A 15 1.67 14.67 -0.90
CA ASN A 15 3.12 14.77 -0.93
C ASN A 15 3.77 13.68 -0.07
N GLU A 16 3.13 13.26 1.02
CA GLU A 16 3.65 12.16 1.83
C GLU A 16 3.54 10.83 1.09
N VAL A 17 2.42 10.61 0.39
CA VAL A 17 2.22 9.43 -0.48
C VAL A 17 3.26 9.43 -1.62
N GLN A 18 3.51 10.58 -2.22
CA GLN A 18 4.49 10.72 -3.29
C GLN A 18 5.92 10.45 -2.79
N LYS A 19 6.31 11.03 -1.65
CA LYS A 19 7.62 10.74 -1.01
C LYS A 19 7.76 9.27 -0.65
N PHE A 20 6.68 8.63 -0.21
CA PHE A 20 6.69 7.19 0.06
C PHE A 20 6.98 6.40 -1.21
N LYS A 21 6.28 6.68 -2.32
CA LYS A 21 6.54 6.06 -3.63
C LYS A 21 7.99 6.26 -4.09
N GLU A 22 8.50 7.48 -3.98
CA GLU A 22 9.88 7.84 -4.37
C GLU A 22 10.96 7.23 -3.46
N SER A 23 10.60 6.77 -2.27
CA SER A 23 11.55 6.16 -1.35
C SER A 23 12.01 4.77 -1.79
N PHE A 24 11.36 4.15 -2.77
CA PHE A 24 11.68 2.83 -3.30
C PHE A 24 12.56 2.93 -4.55
N ASP A 25 13.31 1.86 -4.83
CA ASP A 25 13.98 1.73 -6.13
C ASP A 25 12.95 1.28 -7.18
N ASN A 26 12.52 2.22 -8.02
CA ASN A 26 11.51 2.00 -9.06
C ASN A 26 11.90 0.95 -10.10
N ASN A 27 13.18 0.60 -10.23
CA ASN A 27 13.61 -0.45 -11.16
C ASN A 27 13.32 -1.86 -10.64
N ILE A 28 13.16 -2.01 -9.33
CA ILE A 28 13.09 -3.30 -8.65
C ILE A 28 11.75 -3.46 -7.94
N THR A 29 11.35 -2.46 -7.16
CA THR A 29 10.13 -2.49 -6.35
C THR A 29 8.99 -1.79 -7.09
N LYS A 30 7.86 -2.48 -7.22
CA LYS A 30 6.65 -1.91 -7.82
C LYS A 30 5.72 -1.40 -6.74
N VAL A 31 5.34 -0.13 -6.82
CA VAL A 31 4.31 0.47 -5.98
C VAL A 31 3.13 0.82 -6.89
N LEU A 32 2.04 0.06 -6.77
CA LEU A 32 0.87 0.13 -7.64
C LEU A 32 -0.30 0.81 -6.93
N THR A 33 -1.05 1.59 -7.69
CA THR A 33 -2.29 2.26 -7.33
C THR A 33 -3.40 1.91 -8.32
N GLU A 34 -4.66 2.18 -7.97
CA GLU A 34 -5.80 1.92 -8.86
C GLU A 34 -5.60 2.63 -10.20
N GLY A 35 -5.70 1.88 -11.31
CA GLY A 35 -5.42 2.35 -12.67
C GLY A 35 -4.04 1.99 -13.21
N ASP A 36 -3.08 1.61 -12.36
CA ASP A 36 -1.76 1.17 -12.80
C ASP A 36 -1.82 -0.23 -13.43
N GLU A 37 -0.98 -0.47 -14.44
CA GLU A 37 -0.86 -1.77 -15.07
C GLU A 37 -0.42 -2.82 -14.03
N GLY A 38 -1.21 -3.90 -13.92
CA GLY A 38 -0.95 -5.00 -12.98
C GLY A 38 -1.56 -4.83 -11.58
N TYR A 39 -2.19 -3.69 -11.26
CA TYR A 39 -2.85 -3.49 -9.97
C TYR A 39 -3.94 -4.54 -9.70
N GLU A 40 -4.88 -4.76 -10.64
CA GLU A 40 -5.97 -5.73 -10.48
C GLU A 40 -5.46 -7.16 -10.24
N LYS A 41 -4.38 -7.54 -10.95
CA LYS A 41 -3.71 -8.83 -10.76
C LYS A 41 -3.04 -8.92 -9.38
N SER A 42 -2.51 -7.82 -8.85
CA SER A 42 -1.82 -7.78 -7.56
C SER A 42 -2.74 -7.95 -6.35
N ILE A 43 -4.02 -7.56 -6.48
CA ILE A 43 -5.03 -7.72 -5.43
C ILE A 43 -5.86 -9.01 -5.59
N THR A 44 -5.58 -9.81 -6.62
CA THR A 44 -6.25 -11.11 -6.81
C THR A 44 -5.98 -12.01 -5.61
N ARG A 45 -6.99 -12.77 -5.21
CA ARG A 45 -6.95 -13.74 -4.12
C ARG A 45 -7.54 -15.05 -4.60
N TRP A 46 -7.30 -16.13 -3.87
CA TRP A 46 -7.82 -17.44 -4.25
C TRP A 46 -9.35 -17.48 -4.27
N ALA A 47 -10.00 -16.80 -3.33
CA ALA A 47 -11.45 -16.65 -3.31
C ALA A 47 -11.86 -15.23 -3.73
N ASP A 48 -12.78 -15.14 -4.70
CA ASP A 48 -13.23 -13.86 -5.27
C ASP A 48 -13.86 -12.93 -4.21
N ASN A 49 -14.57 -13.52 -3.24
CA ASN A 49 -15.19 -12.78 -2.13
C ASN A 49 -14.17 -12.13 -1.17
N SER A 50 -12.89 -12.50 -1.29
CA SER A 50 -11.80 -12.00 -0.46
C SER A 50 -11.02 -10.86 -1.13
N ILE A 51 -11.33 -10.54 -2.39
CA ILE A 51 -10.72 -9.41 -3.10
C ILE A 51 -11.22 -8.11 -2.47
N ARG A 52 -10.30 -7.28 -2.00
CA ARG A 52 -10.57 -5.95 -1.46
C ARG A 52 -9.73 -4.91 -2.18
N LYS A 53 -10.30 -3.74 -2.45
CA LYS A 53 -9.55 -2.62 -3.04
C LYS A 53 -8.50 -2.11 -2.06
N ALA A 54 -7.25 -2.13 -2.46
CA ALA A 54 -6.13 -1.57 -1.71
C ALA A 54 -5.85 -0.15 -2.19
N GLY A 55 -5.55 0.76 -1.26
CA GLY A 55 -5.16 2.12 -1.66
C GLY A 55 -3.78 2.17 -2.34
N ILE A 56 -2.86 1.31 -1.90
CA ILE A 56 -1.51 1.13 -2.46
C ILE A 56 -1.16 -0.36 -2.33
N VAL A 57 -0.50 -0.93 -3.33
CA VAL A 57 0.10 -2.26 -3.28
C VAL A 57 1.61 -2.13 -3.47
N VAL A 58 2.39 -2.64 -2.52
CA VAL A 58 3.86 -2.67 -2.61
C VAL A 58 4.32 -4.10 -2.88
N GLN A 59 4.91 -4.33 -4.04
CA GLN A 59 5.59 -5.58 -4.37
C GLN A 59 7.04 -5.50 -3.89
N ALA A 60 7.20 -5.65 -2.58
CA ALA A 60 8.51 -5.60 -1.91
C ALA A 60 9.45 -6.69 -2.45
N THR A 61 10.71 -6.34 -2.63
CA THR A 61 11.74 -7.26 -3.12
C THR A 61 12.87 -7.49 -2.12
N CYS A 62 13.00 -6.59 -1.14
CA CYS A 62 13.96 -6.70 -0.06
C CYS A 62 13.39 -6.33 1.31
N LEU A 63 14.13 -6.64 2.37
CA LEU A 63 13.76 -6.31 3.75
C LEU A 63 13.50 -4.81 3.95
N ASN A 64 14.30 -3.96 3.30
CA ASN A 64 14.17 -2.52 3.42
C ASN A 64 12.81 -2.02 2.91
N ASP A 65 12.27 -2.63 1.85
CA ASP A 65 10.96 -2.28 1.31
C ASP A 65 9.84 -2.61 2.30
N ILE A 66 9.94 -3.79 2.94
CA ILE A 66 9.00 -4.22 3.96
C ILE A 66 9.03 -3.24 5.14
N VAL A 67 10.21 -2.90 5.65
CA VAL A 67 10.37 -1.97 6.77
C VAL A 67 9.78 -0.60 6.46
N LYS A 68 10.07 -0.04 5.28
CA LYS A 68 9.48 1.24 4.82
C LYS A 68 7.96 1.18 4.76
N THR A 69 7.42 0.11 4.19
CA THR A 69 5.97 -0.06 4.00
C THR A 69 5.25 -0.18 5.35
N VAL A 70 5.76 -1.02 6.25
CA VAL A 70 5.18 -1.21 7.58
C VAL A 70 5.26 0.09 8.40
N ASN A 71 6.39 0.80 8.35
CA ASN A 71 6.54 2.08 9.05
C ASN A 71 5.58 3.14 8.51
N PHE A 72 5.40 3.22 7.18
CA PHE A 72 4.45 4.13 6.56
C PHE A 72 3.00 3.83 6.98
N ALA A 73 2.61 2.56 6.95
CA ALA A 73 1.27 2.12 7.36
C ALA A 73 1.00 2.40 8.84
N ASN A 74 1.96 2.11 9.71
CA ASN A 74 1.84 2.35 11.15
C ASN A 74 1.74 3.85 11.46
N LYS A 75 2.64 4.67 10.90
CA LYS A 75 2.63 6.13 11.10
C LYS A 75 1.30 6.76 10.68
N ASN A 76 0.71 6.27 9.60
CA ASN A 76 -0.54 6.80 9.05
C ASN A 76 -1.80 6.08 9.56
N ASN A 77 -1.68 5.14 10.50
CA ASN A 77 -2.79 4.33 11.04
C ASN A 77 -3.64 3.68 9.93
N LEU A 78 -2.96 3.07 8.97
CA LEU A 78 -3.58 2.41 7.82
C LEU A 78 -3.89 0.95 8.11
N ASP A 79 -4.84 0.41 7.36
CA ASP A 79 -5.01 -1.04 7.29
C ASP A 79 -3.86 -1.66 6.49
N PHE A 80 -3.34 -2.78 6.99
CA PHE A 80 -2.19 -3.48 6.42
C PHE A 80 -2.51 -4.97 6.36
N ALA A 81 -2.35 -5.58 5.19
CA ALA A 81 -2.75 -6.95 4.90
C ALA A 81 -1.75 -7.63 3.94
#